data_AF-A0AAD8TD89-F1
#
_entry.id   AF-A0AAD8TD89-F1
#
_cell.length_a   1.000
_cell.length_b   1.000
_cell.length_c   1.000
_cell.angle_alpha   90.00
_cell.angle_beta   90.00
_cell.angle_gamma   90.00
#
_symmetry.space_group_name_H-M   'P 1'
#
loop_
_entity.id
_entity.type
_entity.pdbx_description
1 polymer ?
#
loop_
_entity_poly.entity_id
_entity_poly.type
_entity_poly.pdbx_seq_one_letter_code
_entity_poly.pdbx_strand_id
1 'polypeptide(L)'
;MAESSNANTTVSGLKGYDLSSLLTFDPESIEPAASKASEESGPSATHGQLQHLKALLSSSIETLVEDTEEVKSILEDIQPHLPVTLQTSVSGLMRKRQLWTPKLTLLSTAELETLRKELEDLEERVRITKQLIQDKEALIVHSHEEAEGLKAELKTDLAEIRTFNKQLVTGQDEDDEAEIAEVDRVRVTALRALEAFLQ
;
A
#
# COMPACT_ATOMS: atom_id res chain seq x y z
N MET A 1 42.19 19.94 68.18
CA MET A 1 42.31 21.08 69.11
C MET A 1 41.12 21.99 68.82
N ALA A 2 40.13 22.25 69.67
CA ALA A 2 39.95 22.21 71.14
C ALA A 2 38.77 21.25 71.50
N GLU A 3 38.74 20.51 72.63
CA GLU A 3 38.54 20.93 74.04
C GLU A 3 37.33 21.87 74.19
N SER A 4 36.42 21.77 75.15
CA SER A 4 36.12 20.86 76.27
C SER A 4 34.71 21.31 76.73
N SER A 5 33.80 20.39 77.05
CA SER A 5 33.37 20.13 78.43
C SER A 5 32.81 21.32 79.23
N ASN A 6 31.50 21.29 79.49
CA ASN A 6 30.89 21.00 80.80
C ASN A 6 29.68 21.89 81.17
N ALA A 7 28.76 21.23 81.88
CA ALA A 7 27.47 21.63 82.40
C ALA A 7 27.45 22.91 83.26
N ASN A 8 26.27 23.52 83.44
CA ASN A 8 25.41 23.27 84.62
C ASN A 8 24.27 24.31 84.77
N THR A 9 23.16 23.86 85.37
CA THR A 9 22.16 24.60 86.20
C THR A 9 21.26 25.66 85.53
N THR A 10 19.98 25.34 85.27
CA THR A 10 18.78 25.58 86.12
C THR A 10 18.41 27.06 86.32
N VAL A 11 17.19 27.45 85.94
CA VAL A 11 16.14 28.06 86.79
C VAL A 11 15.01 28.70 85.94
N SER A 12 13.82 28.11 86.11
CA SER A 12 12.49 28.71 86.26
C SER A 12 11.95 29.75 85.26
N GLY A 13 10.82 29.40 84.64
CA GLY A 13 9.97 30.37 83.95
C GLY A 13 8.74 29.81 83.23
N LEU A 14 8.06 28.79 83.76
CA LEU A 14 6.74 28.39 83.23
C LEU A 14 5.67 29.31 83.83
N LYS A 15 5.38 30.41 83.13
CA LYS A 15 4.24 31.28 83.43
C LYS A 15 2.96 30.60 82.93
N GLY A 16 2.08 30.26 83.87
CA GLY A 16 0.78 29.66 83.60
C GLY A 16 -0.07 30.56 82.70
N TYR A 17 -0.55 30.01 81.60
CA TYR A 17 -1.61 30.60 80.79
C TYR A 17 -2.94 30.16 81.38
N ASP A 18 -3.70 31.12 81.88
CA ASP A 18 -5.06 30.91 82.36
C ASP A 18 -5.98 30.73 81.15
N LEU A 19 -6.45 29.50 80.93
CA LEU A 19 -7.34 29.14 79.83
C LEU A 19 -8.82 29.50 80.12
N SER A 20 -9.08 30.20 81.23
CA SER A 20 -10.43 30.61 81.65
C SER A 20 -11.09 31.64 80.71
N SER A 21 -10.37 32.19 79.73
CA SER A 21 -10.91 33.07 78.69
C SER A 21 -11.31 32.37 77.39
N LEU A 22 -11.01 31.07 77.22
CA LEU A 22 -11.36 30.28 76.03
C LEU A 22 -12.74 29.61 76.11
N LEU A 23 -13.43 29.71 77.25
CA LEU A 23 -14.75 29.11 77.49
C LEU A 23 -15.87 30.15 77.63
N THR A 24 -15.58 31.44 77.49
CA THR A 24 -16.61 32.48 77.46
C THR A 24 -17.13 32.63 76.02
N PHE A 25 -17.92 31.65 75.57
CA PHE A 25 -18.73 31.84 74.37
C PHE A 25 -19.93 32.72 74.73
N ASP A 26 -19.95 33.94 74.19
CA ASP A 26 -21.09 34.85 74.25
C ASP A 26 -21.93 34.67 72.95
N PRO A 27 -23.08 33.99 73.02
CA PRO A 27 -23.90 33.71 71.83
C PRO A 27 -24.69 34.93 71.32
N GLU A 28 -24.70 36.08 72.01
CA GLU A 28 -25.34 37.31 71.52
C GLU A 28 -24.42 38.16 70.62
N SER A 29 -23.13 37.81 70.50
CA SER A 29 -22.13 38.54 69.68
C SER A 29 -22.06 38.10 68.20
N ILE A 30 -22.97 37.23 67.73
CA ILE A 30 -23.06 36.82 66.32
C ILE A 30 -24.24 37.54 65.66
N GLU A 31 -24.06 38.83 65.38
CA GLU A 31 -24.95 39.57 64.48
C GLU A 31 -24.58 39.19 63.03
N PRO A 32 -25.51 38.70 62.19
CA PRO A 32 -25.20 38.29 60.83
C PRO A 32 -25.01 39.54 59.96
N ALA A 33 -23.75 39.91 59.72
CA ALA A 33 -23.42 40.90 58.72
C ALA A 33 -23.85 40.37 57.34
N ALA A 34 -24.95 40.92 56.82
CA ALA A 34 -25.41 40.71 55.46
C ALA A 34 -24.36 41.26 54.47
N SER A 35 -23.41 40.42 54.09
CA SER A 35 -22.41 40.73 53.05
C SER A 35 -22.98 40.39 51.69
N LYS A 36 -23.06 41.43 50.86
CA LYS A 36 -23.55 41.41 49.48
C LYS A 36 -22.78 40.42 48.62
N ALA A 37 -23.54 39.72 47.78
CA ALA A 37 -23.05 38.87 46.71
C ALA A 37 -22.04 39.63 45.83
N SER A 38 -20.80 39.12 45.84
CA SER A 38 -19.84 39.35 44.77
C SER A 38 -19.93 38.13 43.87
N GLU A 39 -20.37 38.33 42.63
CA GLU A 39 -20.40 37.31 41.58
C GLU A 39 -18.95 36.86 41.30
N GLU A 40 -18.57 35.75 41.95
CA GLU A 40 -17.33 35.04 41.71
C GLU A 40 -17.64 33.88 40.76
N SER A 41 -16.96 33.86 39.61
CA SER A 41 -17.11 32.89 38.53
C SER A 41 -17.11 31.46 39.06
N GLY A 42 -18.27 30.79 39.00
CA GLY A 42 -18.53 29.56 39.74
C GLY A 42 -17.91 28.29 39.14
N PRO A 43 -17.77 27.22 39.96
CA PRO A 43 -17.21 25.90 39.62
C PRO A 43 -18.02 25.06 38.61
N SER A 44 -18.97 25.67 37.88
CA SER A 44 -19.90 24.97 36.98
C SER A 44 -19.30 24.68 35.60
N ALA A 45 -18.40 25.52 35.10
CA ALA A 45 -17.82 25.35 33.75
C ALA A 45 -16.86 24.15 33.69
N THR A 46 -15.99 24.01 34.69
CA THR A 46 -15.04 22.90 34.81
C THR A 46 -15.74 21.56 35.00
N HIS A 47 -16.89 21.53 35.70
CA HIS A 47 -17.69 20.33 35.85
C HIS A 47 -18.28 19.85 34.51
N GLY A 48 -18.84 20.76 33.71
CA GLY A 48 -19.36 20.45 32.38
C GLY A 48 -18.28 19.91 31.44
N GLN A 49 -17.11 20.54 31.44
CA GLN A 49 -15.95 20.10 30.65
C GLN A 49 -15.43 18.72 31.10
N LEU A 50 -15.43 18.42 32.39
CA LEU A 50 -14.99 17.11 32.90
C LEU A 50 -15.98 15.99 32.56
N GLN A 51 -17.29 16.27 32.58
CA GLN A 51 -18.31 15.32 32.13
C GLN A 51 -18.21 15.07 30.62
N HIS A 52 -17.95 16.12 29.84
CA HIS A 52 -17.70 16.02 28.41
C HIS A 52 -16.44 15.19 28.11
N LEU A 53 -15.33 15.47 28.79
CA LEU A 53 -14.11 14.67 28.71
C LEU A 53 -14.34 13.20 29.08
N LYS A 54 -15.14 12.96 30.13
CA LYS A 54 -15.50 11.60 30.55
C LYS A 54 -16.31 10.87 29.48
N ALA A 55 -17.25 11.54 28.82
CA ALA A 55 -18.03 10.96 27.73
C ALA A 55 -17.13 10.60 26.54
N LEU A 56 -16.22 11.51 26.16
CA LEU A 56 -15.23 11.28 25.09
C LEU A 56 -14.29 10.10 25.41
N LEU A 57 -13.75 10.04 26.63
CA LEU A 57 -12.89 8.94 27.08
C LEU A 57 -13.63 7.61 27.28
N SER A 58 -14.95 7.64 27.45
CA SER A 58 -15.80 6.44 27.54
C SER A 58 -16.27 5.96 26.16
N SER A 59 -15.97 6.70 25.10
CA SER A 59 -16.30 6.33 23.72
C SER A 59 -15.36 5.26 23.18
N SER A 60 -15.68 4.74 21.99
CA SER A 60 -14.83 3.80 21.28
C SER A 60 -13.47 4.41 20.92
N ILE A 61 -12.43 3.59 20.79
CA ILE A 61 -11.08 4.07 20.48
C ILE A 61 -11.02 4.80 19.13
N GLU A 62 -11.81 4.38 18.15
CA GLU A 62 -11.88 5.00 16.82
C GLU A 62 -12.43 6.44 16.88
N THR A 63 -13.51 6.66 17.63
CA THR A 63 -14.10 8.00 17.86
C THR A 63 -13.18 8.88 18.71
N LEU A 64 -12.51 8.28 19.70
CA LEU A 64 -11.54 9.01 20.53
C LEU A 64 -10.31 9.49 19.74
N VAL A 65 -9.89 8.76 18.70
CA VAL A 65 -8.79 9.16 17.81
C VAL A 65 -9.18 10.37 16.96
N GLU A 66 -10.41 10.39 16.42
CA GLU A 66 -10.94 11.56 15.69
C GLU A 66 -11.09 12.80 16.59
N ASP A 67 -11.63 12.62 17.80
CA ASP A 67 -11.88 13.72 18.75
C ASP A 67 -10.64 14.09 19.60
N THR A 68 -9.44 13.63 19.22
CA THR A 68 -8.20 13.80 20.01
C THR A 68 -7.85 15.26 20.28
N GLU A 69 -8.09 16.16 19.30
CA GLU A 69 -7.81 17.59 19.47
C GLU A 69 -8.85 18.28 20.38
N GLU A 70 -10.09 17.80 20.39
CA GLU A 70 -11.13 18.29 21.31
C GLU A 70 -10.83 17.83 22.75
N VAL A 71 -10.48 16.55 22.92
CA VAL A 71 -10.01 15.99 24.21
C VAL A 71 -8.81 16.77 24.74
N LYS A 72 -7.88 17.16 23.85
CA LYS A 72 -6.72 17.97 24.19
C LYS A 72 -7.09 19.39 24.63
N SER A 73 -7.97 20.07 23.89
CA SER A 73 -8.44 21.41 24.23
C SER A 73 -9.12 21.44 25.60
N ILE A 74 -10.01 20.49 25.85
CA ILE A 74 -10.72 20.37 27.13
C ILE A 74 -9.74 20.07 28.28
N LEU A 75 -8.73 19.24 28.03
CA LEU A 75 -7.73 18.90 29.03
C LEU A 75 -6.80 20.06 29.36
N GLU A 76 -6.46 20.90 28.39
CA GLU A 76 -5.69 22.14 28.59
C GLU A 76 -6.51 23.18 29.38
N ASP A 77 -7.82 23.31 29.12
CA ASP A 77 -8.72 24.22 29.83
C ASP A 77 -8.92 23.85 31.32
N ILE A 78 -9.03 22.55 31.63
CA ILE A 78 -9.24 22.08 33.01
C ILE A 78 -7.92 21.94 33.79
N GLN A 79 -6.77 21.87 33.09
CA GLN A 79 -5.43 21.67 33.68
C GLN A 79 -5.10 22.56 34.90
N PRO A 80 -5.32 23.90 34.89
CA PRO A 80 -4.94 24.75 36.02
C PRO A 80 -5.79 24.53 37.27
N HIS A 81 -6.96 23.90 37.14
CA HIS A 81 -7.92 23.69 38.23
C HIS A 81 -7.84 22.30 38.86
N LEU A 82 -6.99 21.42 38.32
CA LEU A 82 -6.78 20.08 38.86
C LEU A 82 -5.80 20.08 40.04
N PRO A 83 -5.95 19.16 41.01
CA PRO A 83 -4.95 18.96 42.05
C PRO A 83 -3.58 18.60 41.43
N VAL A 84 -2.49 19.06 42.06
CA VAL A 84 -1.10 18.96 41.57
C VAL A 84 -0.71 17.54 41.15
N THR A 85 -1.21 16.52 41.84
CA THR A 85 -0.99 15.10 41.51
C THR A 85 -1.51 14.73 40.12
N LEU A 86 -2.70 15.23 39.73
CA LEU A 86 -3.28 15.01 38.40
C LEU A 86 -2.59 15.86 37.33
N GLN A 87 -2.17 17.08 37.65
CA GLN A 87 -1.45 17.95 36.71
C GLN A 87 -0.16 17.29 36.19
N THR A 88 0.60 16.62 37.08
CA THR A 88 1.84 15.93 36.70
C THR A 88 1.59 14.75 35.74
N SER A 89 0.49 14.04 35.94
CA SER A 89 0.09 12.90 35.11
C SER A 89 -0.42 13.36 33.74
N VAL A 90 -1.25 14.41 33.70
CA VAL A 90 -1.75 15.03 32.47
C VAL A 90 -0.60 15.59 31.63
N SER A 91 0.33 16.32 32.24
CA SER A 91 1.53 16.84 31.56
C SER A 91 2.45 15.71 31.06
N GLY A 92 2.51 14.60 31.78
CA GLY A 92 3.22 13.40 31.35
C GLY A 92 2.57 12.74 30.13
N LEU A 93 1.25 12.66 30.11
CA LEU A 93 0.47 12.12 28.99
C LEU A 93 0.60 12.99 27.74
N MET A 94 0.49 14.31 27.87
CA MET A 94 0.67 15.25 26.76
C MET A 94 2.06 15.13 26.13
N ARG A 95 3.12 15.02 26.95
CA ARG A 95 4.49 14.82 26.45
C ARG A 95 4.68 13.48 25.75
N LYS A 96 4.13 12.39 26.32
CA LYS A 96 4.17 11.08 25.67
C LYS A 96 3.47 11.14 24.32
N ARG A 97 2.25 11.68 24.27
CA ARG A 97 1.52 11.90 23.01
C ARG A 97 2.38 12.64 21.99
N GLN A 98 2.96 13.77 22.37
CA GLN A 98 3.80 14.60 21.49
C GLN A 98 5.06 13.89 20.97
N LEU A 99 5.53 12.86 21.67
CA LEU A 99 6.62 12.00 21.22
C LEU A 99 6.16 10.90 20.25
N TRP A 100 5.01 10.29 20.51
CA TRP A 100 4.50 9.15 19.73
C TRP A 100 3.76 9.58 18.45
N THR A 101 3.07 10.72 18.42
CA THR A 101 2.35 11.16 17.21
C THR A 101 3.27 11.36 16.01
N PRO A 102 4.39 12.12 16.09
CA PRO A 102 5.29 12.25 14.94
C PRO A 102 5.89 10.92 14.51
N LYS A 103 6.17 10.01 15.46
CA LYS A 103 6.75 8.70 15.16
C LYS A 103 5.75 7.80 14.41
N LEU A 104 4.49 7.81 14.81
CA LEU A 104 3.42 7.08 14.13
C LEU A 104 3.17 7.66 12.74
N THR A 105 3.14 8.99 12.62
CA THR A 105 3.02 9.68 11.33
C THR A 105 4.21 9.35 10.42
N LEU A 106 5.46 9.47 10.88
CA LEU A 106 6.64 9.17 10.06
C LEU A 106 6.67 7.71 9.60
N LEU A 107 6.39 6.76 10.49
CA LEU A 107 6.36 5.34 10.15
C LEU A 107 5.28 5.05 9.09
N SER A 108 4.05 5.52 9.32
CA SER A 108 2.95 5.33 8.36
C SER A 108 3.22 6.02 7.02
N THR A 109 3.81 7.22 7.00
CA THR A 109 4.16 7.92 5.76
C THR A 109 5.28 7.22 4.99
N ALA A 110 6.27 6.64 5.67
CA ALA A 110 7.37 5.93 5.04
C ALA A 110 6.93 4.58 4.45
N GLU A 111 6.07 3.84 5.17
CA GLU A 111 5.45 2.61 4.68
C GLU A 111 4.57 2.90 3.45
N LEU A 112 3.78 3.97 3.52
CA LEU A 112 2.92 4.39 2.41
C LEU A 112 3.72 4.80 1.18
N GLU A 113 4.82 5.54 1.34
CA GLU A 113 5.69 5.91 0.22
C GLU A 113 6.39 4.69 -0.40
N THR A 114 6.77 3.72 0.44
CA THR A 114 7.34 2.44 -0.04
C THR A 114 6.31 1.69 -0.89
N LEU A 115 5.06 1.57 -0.42
CA LEU A 115 3.98 0.92 -1.16
C LEU A 115 3.64 1.65 -2.46
N ARG A 116 3.66 2.99 -2.48
CA ARG A 116 3.46 3.78 -3.70
C ARG A 116 4.53 3.49 -4.74
N LYS A 117 5.79 3.39 -4.32
CA LYS A 117 6.89 3.06 -5.23
C LYS A 117 6.78 1.63 -5.78
N GLU A 118 6.38 0.67 -4.95
CA GLU A 118 6.15 -0.70 -5.40
C GLU A 118 4.97 -0.79 -6.37
N LEU A 119 3.90 -0.01 -6.14
CA LEU A 119 2.78 0.08 -7.06
C LEU A 119 3.22 0.61 -8.43
N GLU A 120 4.01 1.69 -8.46
CA GLU A 120 4.54 2.27 -9.70
C GLU A 120 5.42 1.24 -10.47
N ASP A 121 6.33 0.54 -9.77
CA ASP A 121 7.15 -0.52 -10.39
C ASP A 121 6.27 -1.64 -10.97
N LEU A 122 5.24 -2.04 -10.22
CA LEU A 122 4.31 -3.08 -10.67
C LEU A 122 3.50 -2.64 -11.88
N GLU A 123 3.04 -1.40 -11.92
CA GLU A 123 2.32 -0.81 -13.07
C GLU A 123 3.20 -0.77 -14.33
N GLU A 124 4.47 -0.40 -14.19
CA GLU A 124 5.45 -0.42 -15.28
C GLU A 124 5.71 -1.84 -15.78
N ARG A 125 5.88 -2.82 -14.86
CA ARG A 125 6.03 -4.23 -15.24
C ARG A 125 4.79 -4.77 -15.94
N VAL A 126 3.59 -4.38 -15.50
CA VAL A 126 2.33 -4.74 -16.17
C VAL A 126 2.30 -4.15 -17.59
N ARG A 127 2.72 -2.91 -17.77
CA ARG A 127 2.79 -2.26 -19.10
C ARG A 127 3.76 -2.99 -20.03
N ILE A 128 4.97 -3.28 -19.57
CA ILE A 128 5.98 -4.04 -20.34
C ILE A 128 5.44 -5.42 -20.72
N THR A 129 4.85 -6.14 -19.77
CA THR A 129 4.34 -7.49 -20.00
C THR A 129 3.18 -7.49 -20.99
N LYS A 130 2.27 -6.52 -20.91
CA LYS A 130 1.18 -6.35 -21.89
C LYS A 130 1.73 -6.13 -23.30
N GLN A 131 2.74 -5.28 -23.47
CA GLN A 131 3.37 -5.07 -24.77
C GLN A 131 4.00 -6.37 -25.29
N LEU A 132 4.74 -7.09 -24.44
CA LEU A 132 5.35 -8.37 -24.82
C LEU A 132 4.30 -9.41 -25.25
N ILE A 133 3.15 -9.46 -24.58
CA ILE A 133 2.04 -10.34 -24.97
C ILE A 133 1.54 -9.97 -26.36
N GLN A 134 1.27 -8.68 -26.63
CA GLN A 134 0.81 -8.21 -27.93
C GLN A 134 1.81 -8.53 -29.06
N ASP A 135 3.10 -8.30 -28.81
CA ASP A 135 4.16 -8.61 -29.77
C ASP A 135 4.22 -10.12 -30.07
N LYS A 136 4.05 -10.95 -29.03
CA LYS A 136 4.02 -12.42 -29.17
C LYS A 136 2.76 -12.90 -29.92
N GLU A 137 1.61 -12.30 -29.66
CA GLU A 137 0.38 -12.59 -30.41
C GLU A 137 0.54 -12.26 -31.89
N ALA A 138 1.14 -11.11 -32.22
CA ALA A 138 1.44 -10.73 -33.60
C ALA A 138 2.40 -11.74 -34.29
N LEU A 139 3.44 -12.19 -33.58
CA LEU A 139 4.35 -13.22 -34.08
C LEU A 139 3.66 -14.56 -34.33
N ILE A 140 2.73 -14.96 -33.45
CA ILE A 140 1.97 -16.20 -33.61
C ILE A 140 1.07 -16.13 -34.85
N VAL A 141 0.37 -15.00 -35.06
CA VAL A 141 -0.47 -14.80 -36.25
C VAL A 141 0.38 -14.88 -37.52
N HIS A 142 1.49 -14.14 -37.58
CA HIS A 142 2.40 -14.17 -38.73
C HIS A 142 2.93 -15.59 -39.00
N SER A 143 3.41 -16.28 -37.96
CA SER A 143 3.93 -17.64 -38.11
C SER A 143 2.86 -18.63 -38.57
N HIS A 144 1.61 -18.45 -38.13
CA HIS A 144 0.50 -19.29 -38.57
C HIS A 144 0.17 -19.07 -40.05
N GLU A 145 0.14 -17.82 -40.50
CA GLU A 145 -0.07 -17.47 -41.91
C GLU A 145 1.04 -18.03 -42.81
N GLU A 146 2.30 -17.91 -42.39
CA GLU A 146 3.44 -18.48 -43.10
C GLU A 146 3.35 -20.01 -43.20
N ALA A 147 2.98 -20.69 -42.11
CA ALA A 147 2.82 -22.14 -42.10
C ALA A 147 1.70 -22.62 -43.04
N GLU A 148 0.56 -21.92 -43.09
CA GLU A 148 -0.50 -22.24 -44.04
C GLU A 148 -0.10 -21.93 -45.49
N GLY A 149 0.70 -20.88 -45.71
CA GLY A 149 1.30 -20.58 -47.01
C GLY A 149 2.20 -21.72 -47.52
N LEU A 150 3.17 -22.13 -46.70
CA LEU A 150 4.08 -23.24 -47.02
C LEU A 150 3.33 -24.57 -47.24
N LYS A 151 2.27 -24.81 -46.49
CA LYS A 151 1.41 -25.99 -46.66
C LYS A 151 0.65 -25.96 -47.99
N ALA A 152 0.19 -24.79 -48.43
CA ALA A 152 -0.46 -24.63 -49.73
C ALA A 152 0.54 -24.83 -50.88
N GLU A 153 1.75 -24.31 -50.74
CA GLU A 153 2.86 -24.52 -51.69
C GLU A 153 3.20 -26.01 -51.78
N LEU A 154 3.48 -26.68 -50.65
CA LEU A 154 3.76 -28.12 -50.62
C LEU A 154 2.65 -28.97 -51.25
N LYS A 155 1.39 -28.58 -51.06
CA LYS A 155 0.25 -29.28 -51.67
C LYS A 155 0.25 -29.14 -53.19
N THR A 156 0.67 -27.99 -53.68
CA THR A 156 0.81 -27.69 -55.12
C THR A 156 1.95 -28.51 -55.71
N ASP A 157 3.15 -28.44 -55.10
CA ASP A 157 4.32 -29.21 -55.52
C ASP A 157 4.03 -30.70 -55.56
N LEU A 158 3.32 -31.21 -54.54
CA LEU A 158 2.97 -32.62 -54.47
C LEU A 158 1.94 -33.04 -55.55
N ALA A 159 1.06 -32.12 -55.98
CA ALA A 159 0.17 -32.35 -57.11
C ALA A 159 0.93 -32.33 -58.45
N GLU A 160 1.91 -31.43 -58.61
CA GLU A 160 2.80 -31.40 -59.76
C GLU A 160 3.63 -32.68 -59.87
N ILE A 161 4.28 -33.10 -58.78
CA ILE A 161 5.04 -34.35 -58.73
C ILE A 161 4.16 -35.54 -59.08
N ARG A 162 2.92 -35.61 -58.57
CA ARG A 162 1.99 -36.69 -58.94
C ARG A 162 1.61 -36.67 -60.42
N THR A 163 1.47 -35.48 -61.00
CA THR A 163 1.16 -35.33 -62.42
C THR A 163 2.34 -35.77 -63.27
N PHE A 164 3.55 -35.29 -62.93
CA PHE A 164 4.79 -35.68 -63.58
C PHE A 164 5.06 -37.19 -63.46
N ASN A 165 4.86 -37.76 -62.27
CA ASN A 165 5.00 -39.20 -62.04
C ASN A 165 4.05 -40.01 -62.92
N LYS A 166 2.78 -39.58 -63.06
CA LYS A 166 1.84 -40.23 -63.98
C LYS A 166 2.37 -40.21 -65.41
N GLN A 167 2.83 -39.06 -65.91
CA GLN A 167 3.40 -38.95 -67.26
C GLN A 167 4.58 -39.89 -67.48
N LEU A 168 5.50 -39.98 -66.50
CA LEU A 168 6.62 -40.93 -66.55
C LEU A 168 6.16 -42.39 -66.54
N VAL A 169 5.20 -42.75 -65.69
CA VAL A 169 4.72 -44.13 -65.55
C VAL A 169 3.89 -44.57 -66.74
N THR A 170 3.11 -43.66 -67.34
CA THR A 170 2.32 -43.98 -68.52
C THR A 170 3.15 -44.05 -69.80
N GLY A 171 4.36 -43.50 -69.81
CA GLY A 171 5.10 -43.27 -71.04
C GLY A 171 4.33 -42.25 -71.87
N GLN A 172 4.69 -40.97 -71.76
CA GLN A 172 4.26 -40.00 -72.76
C GLN A 172 5.37 -39.91 -73.81
N ASP A 173 5.68 -41.07 -74.41
CA ASP A 173 6.68 -41.32 -75.44
C ASP A 173 6.12 -41.02 -76.84
N GLU A 174 5.05 -40.23 -76.95
CA GLU A 174 4.43 -39.84 -78.23
C GLU A 174 5.44 -39.18 -79.18
N ASP A 175 6.34 -38.35 -78.64
CA ASP A 175 7.41 -37.72 -79.42
C ASP A 175 8.50 -38.72 -79.82
N ASP A 176 8.90 -39.62 -78.90
CA ASP A 176 9.89 -40.67 -79.17
C ASP A 176 9.35 -41.68 -80.20
N GLU A 177 8.07 -42.02 -80.12
CA GLU A 177 7.39 -42.95 -81.04
C GLU A 177 7.22 -42.34 -82.43
N ALA A 178 6.95 -41.03 -82.51
CA ALA A 178 6.94 -40.29 -83.78
C ALA A 178 8.34 -40.26 -84.44
N GLU A 179 9.41 -40.07 -83.65
CA GLU A 179 10.79 -40.10 -84.15
C GLU A 179 11.16 -41.50 -84.70
N ILE A 180 10.83 -42.56 -83.96
CA ILE A 180 11.05 -43.95 -84.41
C ILE A 180 10.29 -44.22 -85.72
N ALA A 181 9.02 -43.79 -85.82
CA ALA A 181 8.22 -43.97 -87.02
C ALA A 181 8.79 -43.25 -88.26
N GLU A 182 9.37 -42.07 -88.07
CA GLU A 182 10.01 -41.31 -89.15
C GLU A 182 11.31 -41.98 -89.61
N VAL A 183 12.15 -42.42 -88.67
CA VAL A 183 13.36 -43.20 -88.98
C VAL A 183 13.01 -44.48 -89.75
N ASP A 184 11.94 -45.16 -89.35
CA ASP A 184 11.43 -46.35 -90.03
C ASP A 184 10.96 -46.04 -91.46
N ARG A 185 10.28 -44.90 -91.67
CA ARG A 185 9.91 -44.42 -93.01
C ARG A 185 11.14 -44.20 -93.89
N VAL A 186 12.17 -43.55 -93.36
CA VAL A 186 13.43 -43.33 -94.07
C VAL A 186 14.09 -44.65 -94.42
N ARG A 187 14.17 -45.60 -93.47
CA ARG A 187 14.74 -46.94 -93.68
C ARG A 187 14.01 -47.69 -94.80
N VAL A 188 12.69 -47.73 -94.76
CA VAL A 188 11.87 -48.42 -95.80
C VAL A 188 12.08 -47.78 -97.17
N THR A 189 12.16 -46.45 -97.23
CA THR A 189 12.41 -45.73 -98.48
C THR A 189 13.79 -46.04 -99.06
N ALA A 190 14.82 -46.05 -98.21
CA ALA A 190 16.19 -46.39 -98.62
C ALA A 190 16.29 -47.84 -99.13
N LEU A 191 15.66 -48.80 -98.44
CA LEU A 191 15.62 -50.20 -98.88
C LEU A 191 14.95 -50.34 -100.25
N ARG A 192 13.82 -49.69 -100.48
CA ARG A 192 13.13 -49.70 -101.78
C ARG A 192 14.01 -49.12 -102.90
N ALA A 193 14.75 -48.05 -102.62
CA ALA A 193 15.66 -47.45 -103.59
C ALA A 193 16.82 -48.39 -103.94
N LEU A 194 17.39 -49.08 -102.95
CA LEU A 194 18.43 -50.10 -103.17
C LEU A 194 17.91 -51.29 -103.97
N GLU A 195 16.71 -51.76 -103.67
CA GLU A 195 16.09 -52.90 -104.38
C GLU A 195 15.77 -52.55 -105.84
N ALA A 196 15.30 -51.32 -106.10
CA ALA A 196 15.11 -50.81 -107.46
C ALA A 196 16.43 -50.65 -108.24
N PHE A 197 17.55 -50.41 -107.56
CA PHE A 197 18.88 -50.35 -108.18
C PHE A 197 19.43 -51.73 -108.56
N LEU A 198 19.01 -52.79 -107.87
CA LEU A 198 19.48 -54.16 -108.07
C LEU A 198 18.66 -54.97 -109.10
N GLN A 199 17.54 -54.43 -109.59
CA GLN A 199 16.73 -54.99 -110.67
C GLN A 199 17.20 -54.49 -112.05
#